data_AF-A0A5K0ZML6-F1
#
_entry.id   AF-A0A5K0ZML6-F1
#
_cell.length_a   1.000
_cell.length_b   1.000
_cell.length_c   1.000
_cell.angle_alpha   90.00
_cell.angle_beta   90.00
_cell.angle_gamma   90.00
#
_symmetry.space_group_name_H-M   'P 1'
#
loop_
_entity.id
_entity.type
_entity.pdbx_description
1 polymer ?
#
loop_
_entity_poly.entity_id
_entity_poly.type
_entity_poly.pdbx_seq_one_letter_code
_entity_poly.pdbx_strand_id
1 'polypeptide(L)' 'VFELISGLSINSAKCHISVIHADPTTVLLAEACFGCKAAGLPMDYLGLQITLSPLAPSFWDG' A
#
# COMPACT_ATOMS: atom_id res chain seq x y z
N VAL A 1 8.37 -14.27 -4.34
CA VAL A 1 7.43 -15.26 -3.74
C VAL A 1 6.15 -15.36 -4.56
N PHE A 2 5.39 -14.27 -4.76
CA PHE A 2 4.17 -14.32 -5.59
C PHE A 2 4.41 -14.97 -6.96
N GLU A 3 5.35 -14.44 -7.75
CA GLU A 3 5.64 -14.95 -9.10
C GLU A 3 6.11 -16.41 -9.11
N LEU A 4 6.86 -16.82 -8.08
CA LEU A 4 7.31 -18.21 -7.91
C LEU A 4 6.15 -19.17 -7.62
N ILE A 5 5.14 -18.73 -6.85
CA ILE A 5 4.00 -19.56 -6.46
C ILE A 5 2.91 -19.54 -7.53
N SER A 6 2.65 -18.38 -8.13
CA SER A 6 1.55 -18.18 -9.08
C SER A 6 1.94 -18.44 -10.53
N GLY A 7 3.23 -18.37 -10.87
CA GLY A 7 3.70 -18.35 -12.26
C GLY A 7 3.31 -17.08 -13.02
N LEU A 8 2.77 -16.06 -12.33
CA LEU A 8 2.34 -14.80 -12.92
C LEU A 8 3.29 -13.67 -12.55
N SER A 9 3.63 -12.84 -13.54
CA SER A 9 4.41 -11.63 -13.33
C SER A 9 3.55 -10.46 -12.89
N ILE A 10 4.11 -9.57 -12.08
CA ILE A 10 3.45 -8.35 -11.60
C ILE A 10 3.72 -7.22 -12.58
N ASN A 11 2.66 -6.57 -13.05
CA ASN A 11 2.79 -5.37 -13.88
C ASN A 11 2.87 -4.12 -12.99
N SER A 12 4.08 -3.75 -12.57
CA SER A 12 4.31 -2.58 -11.71
C SER A 12 3.80 -1.27 -12.32
N ALA A 13 3.75 -1.13 -13.64
CA ALA A 13 3.24 0.06 -14.32
C ALA A 13 1.71 0.21 -14.20
N LYS A 14 0.99 -0.87 -13.89
CA LYS A 14 -0.47 -0.85 -13.64
C LYS A 14 -0.82 -1.00 -12.16
N CYS A 15 0.16 -1.29 -11.32
CA CYS A 15 -0.03 -1.44 -9.89
C CYS A 15 0.25 -0.11 -9.17
N HIS A 16 -0.49 0.12 -8.10
CA HIS A 16 -0.22 1.20 -7.17
C HIS A 16 0.04 0.61 -5.78
N ILE A 17 0.93 1.26 -5.03
CA ILE A 17 1.21 0.89 -3.65
C ILE A 17 0.40 1.77 -2.69
N SER A 18 -0.22 1.11 -1.73
CA SER A 18 -1.03 1.74 -0.70
C SER A 18 -0.44 1.39 0.65
N VAL A 19 0.20 2.36 1.28
CA VAL A 19 0.80 2.16 2.60
C VAL A 19 -0.12 2.76 3.64
N ILE A 20 -0.50 1.95 4.61
CA ILE A 20 -1.35 2.36 5.73
C ILE A 20 -0.43 2.91 6.80
N HIS A 21 -0.70 4.12 7.30
CA HIS A 21 0.06 4.71 8.41
C HIS A 21 1.55 4.92 8.17
N ALA A 22 1.90 5.26 6.94
CA ALA A 22 3.27 5.59 6.58
C ALA A 22 3.50 7.10 6.54
N ASP A 23 4.64 7.52 7.09
CA ASP A 23 5.18 8.84 6.84
C ASP A 23 5.68 8.94 5.37
N PRO A 24 5.91 10.15 4.84
CA PRO A 24 6.34 10.32 3.46
C PRO A 24 7.62 9.57 3.08
N THR A 25 8.55 9.36 4.02
CA THR A 25 9.81 8.65 3.75
C THR A 25 9.59 7.14 3.56
N THR A 26 8.69 6.56 4.34
CA THR A 26 8.31 5.14 4.20
C THR A 26 7.52 4.88 2.92
N VAL A 27 6.69 5.83 2.48
CA VAL A 27 6.03 5.76 1.16
C VAL A 27 7.05 5.76 0.02
N LEU A 28 8.01 6.68 0.03
CA LEU A 28 9.06 6.76 -1.02
C LEU A 28 9.93 5.50 -1.05
N LEU A 29 10.28 4.96 0.12
CA LEU A 29 11.04 3.72 0.21
C LEU A 29 10.24 2.55 -0.40
N ALA A 30 8.94 2.48 -0.14
CA ALA A 30 8.06 1.46 -0.71
C ALA A 30 7.98 1.58 -2.24
N GLU A 31 7.83 2.79 -2.78
CA GLU A 31 7.86 2.99 -4.23
C GLU A 31 9.17 2.47 -4.85
N ALA A 32 10.32 2.76 -4.23
CA ALA A 32 11.62 2.31 -4.69
C ALA A 32 11.80 0.78 -4.61
N CYS A 33 11.33 0.15 -3.53
CA CYS A 33 11.44 -1.30 -3.33
C CYS A 33 10.56 -2.10 -4.30
N PHE A 34 9.37 -1.60 -4.63
CA PHE A 34 8.39 -2.32 -5.44
C PHE A 34 8.31 -1.83 -6.89
N GLY A 35 8.98 -0.73 -7.23
CA GLY A 35 8.93 -0.11 -8.56
C GLY A 35 7.51 0.33 -8.96
N CYS A 36 6.62 0.52 -8.00
CA CYS A 36 5.22 0.89 -8.17
C CYS A 36 5.02 2.31 -7.63
N LYS A 37 4.12 3.09 -8.25
CA LYS A 37 3.77 4.41 -7.72
C LYS A 37 2.84 4.30 -6.52
N ALA A 38 2.99 5.19 -5.55
CA ALA A 38 2.03 5.38 -4.49
C ALA A 38 0.67 5.74 -5.10
N ALA A 39 -0.38 5.17 -4.54
CA ALA A 39 -1.73 5.51 -4.94
C ALA A 39 -2.09 6.95 -4.50
N GLY A 40 -2.91 7.62 -5.32
CA GLY A 40 -3.38 8.97 -5.02
C GLY A 40 -4.35 8.99 -3.83
N LEU A 41 -4.34 10.09 -3.08
CA LEU A 41 -5.22 10.32 -1.93
C LEU A 41 -6.51 11.05 -2.32
N PRO A 42 -7.63 10.86 -1.59
CA PRO A 42 -7.83 9.86 -0.54
C PRO A 42 -8.04 8.46 -1.13
N MET A 43 -7.53 7.45 -0.43
CA MET A 43 -7.87 6.07 -0.78
C MET A 43 -8.96 5.55 0.15
N ASP A 44 -10.10 5.24 -0.45
CA ASP A 44 -11.14 4.45 0.20
C ASP A 44 -10.83 2.97 -0.06
N TYR A 45 -10.27 2.29 0.93
CA TYR A 45 -10.18 0.83 0.89
C TYR A 45 -11.33 0.25 1.71
N LEU A 46 -12.24 -0.48 1.06
CA LEU A 46 -13.43 -1.06 1.70
C LEU A 46 -14.32 -0.01 2.41
N GLY A 47 -14.33 1.23 1.94
CA GLY A 47 -15.06 2.34 2.57
C GLY A 47 -14.37 2.95 3.80
N LEU A 48 -13.12 2.56 4.08
CA LEU A 48 -12.29 3.13 5.15
C LEU A 48 -11.24 4.09 4.60
N GLN A 49 -11.15 5.24 5.25
CA GLN A 49 -10.10 6.24 5.02
C GLN A 49 -8.80 5.77 5.70
N ILE A 50 -8.09 4.88 5.04
CA ILE A 50 -6.85 4.24 5.53
C ILE A 50 -5.64 5.17 5.61
N THR A 51 -5.76 6.36 5.01
CA THR A 51 -4.70 7.36 4.92
C THR A 51 -4.78 8.42 6.02
N LEU A 52 -5.79 8.33 6.90
CA LEU A 52 -5.90 9.12 8.12
C LEU A 52 -5.40 8.31 9.31
N SER A 53 -4.64 8.95 10.22
CA SER A 53 -4.28 8.45 11.55
C SER A 53 -5.39 7.55 12.12
N PRO A 54 -5.14 6.25 12.42
CA PRO A 54 -6.18 5.44 13.01
C PRO A 54 -6.45 6.08 14.37
N LEU A 55 -7.72 6.13 14.75
CA LEU A 55 -8.08 6.65 16.05
C LEU A 55 -7.40 5.84 17.18
N ALA A 56 -7.06 4.58 16.92
CA ALA A 56 -6.24 3.73 17.77
C ALA A 56 -5.55 2.60 16.96
N PRO A 57 -4.31 2.19 17.29
CA PRO A 57 -3.62 1.04 16.69
C PRO A 57 -4.44 -0.25 16.73
N SER A 58 -5.25 -0.42 17.78
CA SER A 58 -6.15 -1.56 17.99
C SER A 58 -7.27 -1.70 16.97
N PHE A 59 -7.43 -0.72 16.07
CA PHE A 59 -8.37 -0.83 14.95
C PHE A 59 -8.03 -2.01 14.02
N TRP A 60 -6.76 -2.41 13.95
CA TRP A 60 -6.28 -3.50 13.10
C TRP A 60 -6.03 -4.82 13.85
N ASP A 61 -6.25 -4.83 15.16
CA ASP A 61 -6.15 -6.04 16.00
C ASP A 61 -7.43 -6.87 15.81
N GLY A 62 -7.53 -7.54 14.66
CA GLY A 62 -8.60 -8.52 14.37
C GLY A 62 -8.57 -9.72 15.30
#